data_AF-A0A7S3BRA0-F1
#
_entry.id   AF-A0A7S3BRA0-F1
#
_cell.length_a   1.000
_cell.length_b   1.000
_cell.length_c   1.000
_cell.angle_alpha   90.00
_cell.angle_beta   90.00
_cell.angle_gamma   90.00
#
_symmetry.space_group_name_H-M   'P 1'
#
loop_
_entity.id
_entity.type
_entity.pdbx_description
1 polymer ?
#
loop_
_entity_poly.entity_id
_entity_poly.type
_entity_poly.pdbx_seq_one_letter_code
_entity_poly.pdbx_strand_id
1 'polypeptide(L)'
;MLVVPGALALALLPDASRLAMRRTTPSETRSAAVSMAPTGAPKVVVTGVGVVSALGSGDEFWEALLAGESGVDTITAFDASKYPTTIGAECKNFDSKKWFKSPKTAKSTDRYTHLAVAASKMALEDSALDTEAIDKERFGVIVGSAFGGMETFEKMTLNNAAGKKVSPFTIPMLLGNTASGITAIEVGAMGPNFGVASACAAGSHALGEGQLPRSRPNPQTGSSSPDPPPPDLPQRFSCGMEGQIPDPMSDGRSPFTHPA
;
A
#
# COMPACT_ATOMS: atom_id res chain seq x y z
N MET A 1 -11.34 -11.39 -1.76
CA MET A 1 -10.17 -11.45 -2.66
C MET A 1 -9.38 -10.16 -2.47
N LEU A 2 -8.52 -10.12 -1.45
CA LEU A 2 -7.62 -9.00 -1.16
C LEU A 2 -6.23 -9.49 -1.54
N VAL A 3 -5.85 -9.29 -2.79
CA VAL A 3 -4.44 -9.41 -3.20
C VAL A 3 -3.81 -8.11 -2.74
N VAL A 4 -2.90 -8.17 -1.77
CA VAL A 4 -2.01 -7.06 -1.43
C VAL A 4 -0.75 -7.29 -2.26
N PRO A 5 -0.59 -6.67 -3.45
CA PRO A 5 0.65 -6.79 -4.18
C PRO A 5 1.64 -5.86 -3.48
N GLY A 6 2.46 -6.42 -2.60
CA GLY A 6 3.62 -5.74 -2.05
C GLY A 6 4.74 -5.79 -3.08
N ALA A 7 4.70 -4.96 -4.13
CA ALA A 7 5.90 -4.72 -4.93
C ALA A 7 6.63 -3.54 -4.29
N LEU A 8 7.72 -3.88 -3.61
CA LEU A 8 8.66 -2.90 -3.08
C LEU A 8 9.52 -2.40 -4.26
N ALA A 9 9.18 -1.23 -4.80
CA ALA A 9 9.98 -0.57 -5.83
C ALA A 9 11.11 0.22 -5.15
N LEU A 10 12.34 -0.32 -5.14
CA LEU A 10 13.52 0.40 -4.69
C LEU A 10 14.30 0.95 -5.89
N ALA A 11 14.35 2.27 -6.01
CA ALA A 11 15.17 2.98 -7.00
C ALA A 11 16.62 3.13 -6.49
N LEU A 12 17.46 2.14 -6.79
CA LEU A 12 18.92 2.26 -6.68
C LEU A 12 19.51 2.62 -8.06
N LEU A 13 20.20 3.76 -8.13
CA LEU A 13 20.95 4.21 -9.30
C LEU A 13 22.39 3.68 -9.21
N PRO A 14 22.89 2.91 -10.19
CA PRO A 14 24.33 2.71 -10.36
C PRO A 14 24.93 3.83 -11.23
N ASP A 15 26.10 4.30 -10.79
CA ASP A 15 27.01 5.24 -11.44
C ASP A 15 27.35 4.78 -12.88
N ALA A 16 26.91 5.56 -13.88
CA ALA A 16 27.05 5.25 -15.29
C ALA A 16 28.40 5.71 -15.88
N SER A 17 29.50 5.44 -15.20
CA SER A 17 30.85 5.77 -15.65
C SER A 17 31.66 4.52 -15.99
N ARG A 18 31.23 3.75 -17.00
CA ARG A 18 32.04 2.87 -17.87
C ARG A 18 31.12 1.88 -18.60
N LEU A 19 30.78 2.16 -19.85
CA LEU A 19 30.73 1.17 -20.94
C LEU A 19 30.43 1.92 -22.25
N ALA A 20 31.48 2.32 -22.95
CA ALA A 20 31.38 2.78 -24.33
C ALA A 20 31.38 1.54 -25.25
N MET A 21 30.24 1.23 -25.87
CA MET A 21 30.21 0.21 -26.93
C MET A 21 29.31 0.65 -28.10
N ARG A 22 30.00 0.99 -29.19
CA ARG A 22 29.64 1.03 -30.62
C ARG A 22 28.15 1.05 -31.00
N ARG A 23 27.70 2.18 -31.57
CA ARG A 23 26.46 2.30 -32.33
C ARG A 23 26.57 1.57 -33.68
N THR A 24 25.60 0.70 -33.98
CA THR A 24 25.22 0.31 -35.34
C THR A 24 23.69 0.42 -35.46
N THR A 25 23.21 1.23 -36.39
CA THR A 25 21.80 1.36 -36.82
C THR A 25 21.59 0.60 -38.15
N PRO A 26 20.36 0.41 -38.66
CA PRO A 26 19.09 0.03 -38.03
C PRO A 26 18.35 -1.07 -38.86
N SER A 27 17.23 -1.62 -38.36
CA SER A 27 16.18 -2.17 -39.23
C SER A 27 14.80 -1.94 -38.60
N GLU A 28 14.00 -1.15 -39.31
CA GLU A 28 12.69 -0.62 -38.94
C GLU A 28 11.60 -1.67 -39.14
N THR A 29 11.20 -2.41 -38.10
CA THR A 29 9.81 -2.91 -37.99
C THR A 29 9.51 -3.35 -36.55
N ARG A 30 9.25 -2.40 -35.63
CA ARG A 30 8.53 -2.73 -34.40
C ARG A 30 7.49 -1.66 -34.09
N SER A 31 6.25 -2.13 -34.05
CA SER A 31 5.06 -1.55 -33.45
C SER A 31 5.37 -0.42 -32.47
N ALA A 32 4.79 0.75 -32.72
CA ALA A 32 4.83 1.90 -31.84
C ALA A 32 4.26 1.55 -30.46
N ALA A 33 5.14 1.13 -29.55
CA ALA A 33 4.88 1.29 -28.13
C ALA A 33 5.06 2.78 -27.83
N VAL A 34 3.97 3.45 -27.50
CA VAL A 34 4.00 4.81 -26.96
C VAL A 34 4.83 4.77 -25.67
N SER A 35 6.08 5.19 -25.78
CA SER A 35 6.97 5.40 -24.64
C SER A 35 6.47 6.63 -23.88
N MET A 36 5.62 6.43 -22.87
CA MET A 36 5.13 7.49 -21.99
C MET A 36 6.08 7.83 -20.83
N ALA A 37 7.30 7.27 -20.79
CA ALA A 37 8.29 7.68 -19.82
C ALA A 37 9.04 8.92 -20.36
N PRO A 38 9.07 10.05 -19.63
CA PRO A 38 9.91 11.18 -20.00
C PRO A 38 11.37 10.72 -20.09
N THR A 39 12.04 11.11 -21.17
CA THR A 39 13.44 10.79 -21.47
C THR A 39 14.33 11.36 -20.36
N GLY A 40 14.63 10.55 -19.33
CA GLY A 40 15.42 10.96 -18.16
C GLY A 40 14.96 10.39 -16.82
N ALA A 41 13.77 9.78 -16.73
CA ALA A 41 13.31 9.16 -15.49
C ALA A 41 14.17 7.92 -15.13
N PRO A 42 14.53 7.72 -13.84
CA PRO A 42 15.21 6.52 -13.40
C PRO A 42 14.37 5.28 -13.76
N LYS A 43 15.02 4.24 -14.26
CA LYS A 43 14.36 2.96 -14.53
C LYS A 43 14.01 2.31 -13.19
N VAL A 44 12.77 1.86 -13.09
CA VAL A 44 12.26 1.11 -11.93
C VAL A 44 12.18 -0.36 -12.31
N VAL A 45 12.66 -1.23 -11.43
CA VAL A 45 12.65 -2.69 -11.59
C VAL A 45 11.99 -3.33 -10.39
N VAL A 46 11.39 -4.51 -10.59
CA VAL A 46 10.88 -5.34 -9.49
C VAL A 46 12.02 -6.25 -9.05
N THR A 47 12.46 -6.11 -7.80
CA THR A 47 13.58 -6.88 -7.25
C THR A 47 13.14 -8.05 -6.39
N GLY A 48 11.92 -8.03 -5.84
CA GLY A 48 11.36 -9.15 -5.10
C GLY A 48 9.84 -9.10 -5.06
N VAL A 49 9.23 -10.26 -4.85
CA VAL A 49 7.78 -10.46 -4.80
C VAL A 49 7.39 -11.23 -3.54
N GLY A 50 6.26 -10.86 -2.96
CA GLY A 50 5.72 -11.51 -1.78
C GLY A 50 4.20 -11.53 -1.84
N VAL A 51 3.62 -12.68 -1.50
CA VAL A 51 2.19 -12.93 -1.64
C VAL A 51 1.70 -13.81 -0.50
N VAL A 52 0.55 -13.42 0.04
CA VAL A 52 -0.25 -14.24 0.95
C VAL A 52 -1.66 -14.28 0.39
N SER A 53 -2.17 -15.46 0.09
CA SER A 53 -3.44 -15.64 -0.59
C SER A 53 -4.20 -16.88 -0.09
N ALA A 54 -5.41 -17.09 -0.61
CA ALA A 54 -6.17 -18.31 -0.36
C ALA A 54 -5.56 -19.57 -1.04
N LEU A 55 -4.66 -19.37 -2.00
CA LEU A 55 -3.93 -20.43 -2.71
C LEU A 55 -2.56 -20.75 -2.07
N GLY A 56 -2.25 -20.15 -0.91
CA GLY A 56 -0.95 -20.30 -0.26
C GLY A 56 -0.14 -19.00 -0.25
N SER A 57 1.11 -19.10 0.19
CA SER A 57 2.04 -17.98 0.31
C SER A 57 3.38 -18.28 -0.36
N GLY A 58 4.03 -17.27 -0.94
CA GLY A 58 5.31 -17.45 -1.64
C GLY A 58 5.20 -18.45 -2.80
N ASP A 59 6.10 -19.43 -2.85
CA ASP A 59 6.15 -20.43 -3.93
C ASP A 59 4.89 -21.29 -4.03
N GLU A 60 4.25 -21.61 -2.89
CA GLU A 60 3.00 -22.40 -2.86
C GLU A 60 1.90 -21.73 -3.71
N PHE A 61 1.81 -20.40 -3.64
CA PHE A 61 0.85 -19.64 -4.45
C PHE A 61 1.15 -19.80 -5.94
N TRP A 62 2.42 -19.74 -6.33
CA TRP A 62 2.81 -19.82 -7.73
C TRP A 62 2.59 -21.22 -8.30
N GLU A 63 2.93 -22.26 -7.55
CA GLU A 63 2.70 -23.65 -7.93
C GLU A 63 1.19 -23.95 -8.09
N ALA A 64 0.37 -23.56 -7.10
CA ALA A 64 -1.07 -23.73 -7.14
C ALA A 64 -1.71 -22.97 -8.31
N LEU A 65 -1.22 -21.76 -8.61
CA LEU A 65 -1.67 -20.96 -9.75
C LEU A 65 -1.36 -21.64 -11.09
N LEU A 66 -0.16 -22.20 -11.25
CA LEU A 66 0.23 -22.93 -12.46
C LEU A 66 -0.55 -24.24 -12.63
N ALA A 67 -0.91 -24.89 -11.52
CA ALA A 67 -1.75 -26.09 -11.50
C ALA A 67 -3.24 -25.79 -11.77
N GLY A 68 -3.65 -24.52 -11.82
CA GLY A 68 -5.04 -24.12 -12.03
C GLY A 68 -5.95 -24.40 -10.83
N GLU A 69 -5.38 -24.43 -9.62
CA GLU A 69 -6.14 -24.65 -8.40
C GLU A 69 -7.02 -23.44 -8.04
N SER A 70 -8.13 -23.70 -7.35
CA SER A 70 -9.05 -22.66 -6.86
C SER A 70 -8.96 -22.56 -5.35
N GLY A 71 -8.71 -21.35 -4.85
CA GLY A 71 -8.74 -21.04 -3.41
C GLY A 71 -10.15 -20.72 -2.88
N VAL A 72 -11.18 -20.84 -3.72
CA VAL A 72 -12.58 -20.60 -3.32
C VAL A 72 -13.14 -21.85 -2.66
N ASP A 73 -13.68 -21.69 -1.46
CA ASP A 73 -14.31 -22.75 -0.69
C ASP A 73 -15.47 -22.21 0.15
N THR A 74 -16.16 -23.07 0.88
CA THR A 74 -17.14 -22.68 1.91
C THR A 74 -16.45 -21.83 2.98
N ILE A 75 -17.07 -20.73 3.37
CA ILE A 75 -16.59 -19.82 4.42
C ILE A 75 -16.52 -20.58 5.75
N THR A 76 -15.36 -20.51 6.41
CA THR A 76 -15.14 -21.15 7.72
C THR A 76 -14.75 -20.15 8.81
N ALA A 77 -14.45 -18.90 8.44
CA ALA A 77 -14.09 -17.85 9.40
C ALA A 77 -15.24 -17.44 10.33
N PHE A 78 -16.50 -17.60 9.90
CA PHE A 78 -17.71 -17.31 10.68
C PHE A 78 -18.89 -18.19 10.22
N ASP A 79 -19.98 -18.19 10.99
CA ASP A 79 -21.22 -18.86 10.60
C ASP A 79 -21.92 -18.11 9.45
N ALA A 80 -21.68 -18.60 8.22
CA ALA A 80 -22.24 -18.02 7.01
C ALA A 80 -23.68 -18.50 6.70
N SER A 81 -24.29 -19.39 7.50
CA SER A 81 -25.57 -20.05 7.18
C SER A 81 -26.76 -19.12 6.95
N LYS A 82 -26.71 -17.90 7.50
CA LYS A 82 -27.77 -16.88 7.39
C LYS A 82 -27.59 -15.93 6.21
N TYR A 83 -26.51 -16.05 5.45
CA TYR A 83 -26.19 -15.15 4.35
C TYR A 83 -26.54 -15.78 3.00
N PRO A 84 -26.92 -14.98 1.99
CA PRO A 84 -27.20 -15.48 0.64
C PRO A 84 -25.96 -16.08 -0.04
N THR A 85 -24.76 -15.68 0.38
CA THR A 85 -23.48 -16.18 -0.13
C THR A 85 -22.71 -16.86 0.99
N THR A 86 -22.34 -18.12 0.78
CA THR A 86 -21.63 -18.97 1.76
C THR A 86 -20.24 -19.41 1.30
N ILE A 87 -19.79 -18.93 0.14
CA ILE A 87 -18.47 -19.23 -0.44
C ILE A 87 -17.56 -18.01 -0.39
N GLY A 88 -16.26 -18.24 -0.24
CA GLY A 88 -15.23 -17.22 -0.17
C GLY A 88 -13.83 -17.79 -0.37
N ALA A 89 -12.86 -16.90 -0.58
CA ALA A 89 -11.45 -17.26 -0.70
C ALA A 89 -10.69 -16.80 0.54
N GLU A 90 -10.57 -17.69 1.54
CA GLU A 90 -9.96 -17.41 2.84
C GLU A 90 -8.47 -17.77 2.84
N CYS A 91 -7.61 -16.91 3.39
CA CYS A 91 -6.24 -17.28 3.71
C CYS A 91 -6.24 -18.19 4.96
N LYS A 92 -6.45 -19.49 4.74
CA LYS A 92 -6.49 -20.52 5.80
C LYS A 92 -5.09 -20.71 6.40
N ASN A 93 -5.02 -21.13 7.67
CA ASN A 93 -3.78 -21.47 8.38
C ASN A 93 -2.70 -20.36 8.43
N PHE A 94 -3.09 -19.10 8.25
CA PHE A 94 -2.18 -17.97 8.35
C PHE A 94 -1.83 -17.65 9.82
N ASP A 95 -0.57 -17.82 10.19
CA ASP A 95 -0.04 -17.39 11.49
C ASP A 95 0.63 -16.01 11.36
N SER A 96 0.04 -15.00 11.98
CA SER A 96 0.59 -13.65 12.00
C SER A 96 1.80 -13.51 12.91
N LYS A 97 1.94 -14.33 13.96
CA LYS A 97 2.93 -14.09 15.03
C LYS A 97 4.37 -14.10 14.55
N LYS A 98 4.70 -14.94 13.56
CA LYS A 98 6.04 -15.05 12.99
C LYS A 98 6.49 -13.81 12.20
N TRP A 99 5.54 -12.97 11.79
CA TRP A 99 5.82 -11.81 10.93
C TRP A 99 6.02 -10.50 11.69
N PHE A 100 5.87 -10.47 13.00
CA PHE A 100 6.05 -9.25 13.81
C PHE A 100 7.23 -9.38 14.75
N LYS A 101 8.01 -8.30 14.89
CA LYS A 101 9.08 -8.22 15.92
C LYS A 101 8.53 -8.33 17.34
N SER A 102 7.29 -7.89 17.56
CA SER A 102 6.62 -7.94 18.87
C SER A 102 5.21 -8.54 18.76
N PRO A 103 4.87 -9.54 19.60
CA PRO A 103 3.50 -10.05 19.72
C PRO A 103 2.48 -8.98 20.11
N LYS A 104 2.94 -7.91 20.78
CA LYS A 104 2.10 -6.77 21.16
C LYS A 104 1.60 -6.02 19.93
N THR A 105 2.47 -5.78 18.95
CA THR A 105 2.13 -5.10 17.69
C THR A 105 1.15 -5.94 16.88
N ALA A 106 1.37 -7.26 16.80
CA ALA A 106 0.45 -8.17 16.13
C ALA A 106 -0.96 -8.12 16.75
N LYS A 107 -1.06 -8.03 18.09
CA LYS A 107 -2.35 -7.94 18.79
C LYS A 107 -3.05 -6.59 18.62
N SER A 108 -2.30 -5.51 18.40
CA SER A 108 -2.82 -4.15 18.23
C SER A 108 -3.00 -3.76 16.75
N THR A 109 -3.07 -4.73 15.85
CA THR A 109 -3.27 -4.53 14.41
C THR A 109 -4.32 -5.50 13.88
N ASP A 110 -5.01 -5.08 12.82
CA ASP A 110 -6.07 -5.87 12.19
C ASP A 110 -5.49 -6.93 11.24
N ARG A 111 -6.29 -7.94 10.89
CA ARG A 111 -5.91 -9.03 9.98
C ARG A 111 -5.38 -8.53 8.64
N TYR A 112 -5.94 -7.45 8.08
CA TYR A 112 -5.43 -6.91 6.81
C TYR A 112 -3.98 -6.42 6.93
N THR A 113 -3.60 -5.83 8.06
CA THR A 113 -2.23 -5.41 8.36
C THR A 113 -1.31 -6.61 8.52
N HIS A 114 -1.78 -7.70 9.12
CA HIS A 114 -0.97 -8.92 9.26
C HIS A 114 -0.59 -9.50 7.90
N LEU A 115 -1.55 -9.57 6.98
CA LEU A 115 -1.32 -10.05 5.62
C LEU A 115 -0.35 -9.15 4.85
N ALA A 116 -0.51 -7.82 4.98
CA ALA A 116 0.38 -6.86 4.34
C ALA A 116 1.82 -6.98 4.85
N VAL A 117 2.02 -7.02 6.17
CA VAL A 117 3.36 -7.15 6.78
C VAL A 117 4.03 -8.46 6.35
N ALA A 118 3.28 -9.57 6.33
CA ALA A 118 3.79 -10.86 5.89
C ALA A 118 4.24 -10.83 4.43
N ALA A 119 3.38 -10.34 3.52
CA ALA A 119 3.69 -10.22 2.10
C ALA A 119 4.89 -9.28 1.86
N SER A 120 4.98 -8.16 2.57
CA SER A 120 6.12 -7.24 2.44
C SER A 120 7.43 -7.83 2.93
N LYS A 121 7.42 -8.64 4.01
CA LYS A 121 8.63 -9.33 4.48
C LYS A 121 9.07 -10.43 3.52
N MET A 122 8.14 -11.20 2.96
CA MET A 122 8.45 -12.17 1.90
C MET A 122 9.08 -11.47 0.68
N ALA A 123 8.53 -10.33 0.26
CA ALA A 123 9.08 -9.57 -0.87
C ALA A 123 10.51 -9.05 -0.59
N LEU A 124 10.79 -8.64 0.64
CA LEU A 124 12.13 -8.23 1.07
C LEU A 124 13.11 -9.40 1.07
N GLU A 125 12.70 -10.55 1.60
CA GLU A 125 13.48 -11.78 1.60
C GLU A 125 13.82 -12.22 0.17
N ASP A 126 12.84 -12.26 -0.73
CA ASP A 126 13.02 -12.59 -2.16
C ASP A 126 13.96 -11.61 -2.87
N SER A 127 13.90 -10.32 -2.50
CA SER A 127 14.79 -9.30 -3.09
C SER A 127 16.25 -9.40 -2.64
N ALA A 128 16.55 -10.19 -1.62
CA ALA A 128 17.86 -10.25 -0.95
C ALA A 128 18.39 -8.86 -0.52
N LEU A 129 17.48 -7.92 -0.28
CA LEU A 129 17.83 -6.55 0.10
C LEU A 129 18.22 -6.48 1.57
N ASP A 130 19.45 -6.08 1.85
CA ASP A 130 19.89 -5.77 3.21
C ASP A 130 19.36 -4.40 3.64
N THR A 131 18.31 -4.40 4.46
CA THR A 131 17.67 -3.17 4.97
C THR A 131 18.57 -2.35 5.90
N GLU A 132 19.66 -2.92 6.43
CA GLU A 132 20.62 -2.19 7.26
C GLU A 132 21.71 -1.51 6.42
N ALA A 133 21.95 -1.98 5.19
CA ALA A 133 22.95 -1.40 4.28
C ALA A 133 22.41 -0.27 3.38
N ILE A 134 21.09 -0.06 3.35
CA ILE A 134 20.46 0.98 2.52
C ILE A 134 20.23 2.29 3.29
N ASP A 135 20.14 3.40 2.54
CA ASP A 135 19.65 4.67 3.09
C ASP A 135 18.17 4.53 3.48
N LYS A 136 17.89 4.50 4.79
CA LYS A 136 16.54 4.33 5.33
C LYS A 136 15.59 5.45 4.93
N GLU A 137 16.08 6.67 4.68
CA GLU A 137 15.25 7.79 4.21
C GLU A 137 14.87 7.67 2.73
N ARG A 138 15.59 6.83 1.98
CA ARG A 138 15.28 6.48 0.58
C ARG A 138 14.42 5.23 0.47
N PHE A 139 14.20 4.54 1.59
CA PHE A 139 13.42 3.33 1.67
C PHE A 139 11.99 3.67 2.15
N GLY A 140 11.05 3.70 1.22
CA GLY A 140 9.64 4.02 1.49
C GLY A 140 8.74 2.78 1.52
N VAL A 141 7.52 2.95 2.02
CA VAL A 141 6.48 1.92 2.06
C VAL A 141 5.16 2.52 1.62
N ILE A 142 4.51 1.88 0.64
CA ILE A 142 3.18 2.26 0.18
C ILE A 142 2.33 1.01 0.15
N VAL A 143 1.21 1.01 0.87
CA VAL A 143 0.30 -0.14 0.92
C VAL A 143 -1.10 0.29 0.50
N GLY A 144 -1.68 -0.46 -0.44
CA GLY A 144 -3.05 -0.27 -0.88
C GLY A 144 -4.05 -1.04 -0.02
N SER A 145 -5.12 -0.40 0.42
CA SER A 145 -6.26 -1.06 1.06
C SER A 145 -7.56 -0.33 0.76
N ALA A 146 -8.60 -1.07 0.36
CA ALA A 146 -9.91 -0.50 0.06
C ALA A 146 -10.68 -0.11 1.33
N PHE A 147 -10.65 -0.96 2.35
CA PHE A 147 -11.51 -0.84 3.52
C PHE A 147 -10.77 -0.82 4.86
N GLY A 148 -9.45 -1.04 4.87
CA GLY A 148 -8.69 -1.12 6.12
C GLY A 148 -9.18 -2.24 7.05
N GLY A 149 -9.25 -1.94 8.35
CA GLY A 149 -9.52 -2.93 9.40
C GLY A 149 -11.01 -3.23 9.61
N MET A 150 -11.66 -3.88 8.64
CA MET A 150 -13.10 -4.20 8.72
C MET A 150 -13.45 -5.21 9.81
N GLU A 151 -12.57 -6.16 10.11
CA GLU A 151 -12.80 -7.11 11.20
C GLU A 151 -12.84 -6.37 12.55
N THR A 152 -11.92 -5.43 12.76
CA THR A 152 -11.93 -4.56 13.94
C THR A 152 -13.16 -3.66 13.95
N PHE A 153 -13.55 -3.08 12.82
CA PHE A 153 -14.75 -2.23 12.72
C PHE A 153 -16.00 -2.95 13.20
N GLU A 154 -16.26 -4.14 12.68
CA GLU A 154 -17.41 -4.97 13.03
C GLU A 154 -17.40 -5.31 14.52
N LYS A 155 -16.27 -5.85 15.00
CA LYS A 155 -16.12 -6.27 16.40
C LYS A 155 -16.34 -5.11 17.38
N MET A 156 -15.81 -3.94 17.07
CA MET A 156 -15.94 -2.77 17.95
C MET A 156 -17.34 -2.17 17.90
N THR A 157 -18.00 -2.21 16.75
CA THR A 157 -19.40 -1.80 16.59
C THR A 157 -20.33 -2.66 17.46
N LEU A 158 -20.17 -3.99 17.39
CA LEU A 158 -20.92 -4.94 18.22
C LEU A 158 -20.61 -4.77 19.71
N ASN A 159 -19.34 -4.55 20.08
CA ASN A 159 -18.96 -4.28 21.47
C ASN A 159 -19.61 -3.00 22.00
N ASN A 160 -19.58 -1.92 21.22
CA ASN A 160 -20.18 -0.65 21.61
C ASN A 160 -21.71 -0.76 21.75
N ALA A 161 -22.38 -1.43 20.82
CA ALA A 161 -23.83 -1.69 20.91
C ALA A 161 -24.20 -2.54 22.13
N ALA A 162 -23.31 -3.45 22.56
CA ALA A 162 -23.47 -4.24 23.77
C ALA A 162 -23.04 -3.52 25.06
N GLY A 163 -22.72 -2.22 25.01
CA GLY A 163 -22.28 -1.44 26.17
C GLY A 163 -20.89 -1.80 26.70
N LYS A 164 -20.07 -2.50 25.90
CA LYS A 164 -18.70 -2.88 26.28
C LYS A 164 -17.71 -1.75 25.96
N LYS A 165 -16.60 -1.73 26.70
CA LYS A 165 -15.51 -0.77 26.47
C LYS A 165 -14.88 -0.98 25.09
N VAL A 166 -14.65 0.12 24.38
CA VAL A 166 -13.91 0.15 23.12
C VAL A 166 -12.41 0.25 23.41
N SER A 167 -11.58 -0.47 22.64
CA SER A 167 -10.13 -0.43 22.81
C SER A 167 -9.57 0.93 22.37
N PRO A 168 -8.56 1.51 23.05
CA PRO A 168 -7.86 2.69 22.57
C PRO A 168 -7.11 2.45 21.25
N PHE A 169 -6.82 1.18 20.91
CA PHE A 169 -6.18 0.80 19.64
C PHE A 169 -7.16 0.68 18.47
N THR A 170 -8.46 0.88 18.69
CA THR A 170 -9.48 0.71 17.64
C THR A 170 -9.21 1.59 16.41
N ILE A 171 -8.93 2.88 16.63
CA ILE A 171 -8.66 3.80 15.52
C ILE A 171 -7.38 3.40 14.78
N PRO A 172 -6.22 3.18 15.45
CA PRO A 172 -5.04 2.63 14.78
C PRO A 172 -5.31 1.35 13.99
N MET A 173 -6.12 0.42 14.51
CA MET A 173 -6.40 -0.85 13.81
C MET A 173 -7.29 -0.67 12.57
N LEU A 174 -8.14 0.36 12.55
CA LEU A 174 -9.12 0.61 11.49
C LEU A 174 -8.53 1.31 10.26
N LEU A 175 -7.68 2.31 10.48
CA LEU A 175 -7.22 3.23 9.43
C LEU A 175 -6.54 2.47 8.29
N GLY A 176 -6.88 2.79 7.03
CA GLY A 176 -6.36 2.09 5.85
C GLY A 176 -4.86 2.28 5.61
N ASN A 177 -4.24 3.31 6.19
CA ASN A 177 -2.80 3.56 6.10
C ASN A 177 -1.99 2.83 7.19
N THR A 178 -2.63 2.19 8.17
CA THR A 178 -1.92 1.50 9.27
C THR A 178 -1.05 0.37 8.76
N ALA A 179 -1.48 -0.39 7.74
CA ALA A 179 -0.63 -1.42 7.16
C ALA A 179 0.69 -0.86 6.63
N SER A 180 0.67 0.33 6.00
CA SER A 180 1.88 1.01 5.54
C SER A 180 2.76 1.45 6.71
N GLY A 181 2.16 2.09 7.72
CA GLY A 181 2.85 2.53 8.94
C GLY A 181 3.54 1.40 9.69
N ILE A 182 2.82 0.31 9.93
CA ILE A 182 3.32 -0.85 10.66
C ILE A 182 4.37 -1.60 9.86
N THR A 183 4.17 -1.76 8.54
CA THR A 183 5.18 -2.37 7.67
C THR A 183 6.48 -1.57 7.72
N ALA A 184 6.42 -0.23 7.64
CA ALA A 184 7.60 0.62 7.73
C ALA A 184 8.36 0.43 9.06
N ILE A 185 7.66 0.33 10.19
CA ILE A 185 8.27 0.05 11.50
C ILE A 185 8.92 -1.34 11.52
N GLU A 186 8.24 -2.34 10.97
CA GLU A 186 8.72 -3.71 10.93
C GLU A 186 9.99 -3.86 10.06
N VAL A 187 10.13 -3.08 8.98
CA VAL A 187 11.26 -3.17 8.03
C VAL A 187 12.31 -2.06 8.19
N GLY A 188 12.07 -1.08 9.06
CA GLY A 188 13.00 0.04 9.29
C GLY A 188 13.00 1.11 8.19
N ALA A 189 11.91 1.23 7.44
CA ALA A 189 11.75 2.24 6.38
C ALA A 189 11.46 3.63 6.99
N MET A 190 12.18 4.65 6.52
CA MET A 190 12.02 6.05 6.94
C MET A 190 11.71 7.01 5.77
N GLY A 191 11.60 6.50 4.55
CA GLY A 191 11.21 7.26 3.37
C GLY A 191 9.69 7.52 3.31
N PRO A 192 9.16 7.89 2.13
CA PRO A 192 7.74 8.14 1.93
C PRO A 192 6.87 6.99 2.44
N ASN A 193 5.87 7.30 3.27
CA ASN A 193 5.00 6.32 3.90
C ASN A 193 3.53 6.77 3.88
N PHE A 194 2.68 6.09 3.12
CA PHE A 194 1.24 6.39 3.06
C PHE A 194 0.42 5.19 2.54
N GLY A 195 -0.87 5.19 2.87
CA GLY A 195 -1.83 4.22 2.36
C GLY A 195 -2.60 4.75 1.17
N VAL A 196 -2.93 3.89 0.21
CA VAL A 196 -3.75 4.23 -0.96
C VAL A 196 -5.09 3.51 -0.90
N ALA A 197 -6.18 4.25 -1.09
CA ALA A 197 -7.53 3.71 -1.13
C ALA A 197 -8.21 4.06 -2.45
N SER A 198 -8.35 3.07 -3.33
CA SER A 198 -9.06 3.20 -4.62
C SER A 198 -9.83 1.91 -4.95
N ALA A 199 -10.51 1.36 -3.95
CA ALA A 199 -11.27 0.12 -4.04
C ALA A 199 -10.44 -1.03 -4.65
N CYS A 200 -10.95 -1.70 -5.68
CA CYS A 200 -10.28 -2.82 -6.35
C CYS A 200 -8.94 -2.42 -7.00
N ALA A 201 -8.74 -1.13 -7.29
CA ALA A 201 -7.50 -0.62 -7.87
C ALA A 201 -6.45 -0.25 -6.81
N ALA A 202 -6.75 -0.34 -5.51
CA ALA A 202 -5.86 0.12 -4.44
C ALA A 202 -4.45 -0.45 -4.52
N GLY A 203 -4.32 -1.75 -4.83
CA GLY A 203 -3.03 -2.41 -5.03
C GLY A 203 -2.26 -1.81 -6.21
N SER A 204 -2.86 -1.80 -7.41
CA SER A 204 -2.22 -1.27 -8.62
C SER A 204 -1.89 0.22 -8.52
N HIS A 205 -2.74 1.00 -7.83
CA HIS A 205 -2.51 2.41 -7.58
C HIS A 205 -1.31 2.62 -6.64
N ALA A 206 -1.19 1.84 -5.56
CA ALA A 206 -0.01 1.87 -4.69
C ALA A 206 1.29 1.57 -5.45
N LEU A 207 1.27 0.61 -6.38
CA LEU A 207 2.43 0.30 -7.23
C LEU A 207 2.80 1.45 -8.16
N GLY A 208 1.80 2.08 -8.79
CA GLY A 208 2.02 3.25 -9.65
C GLY A 208 2.62 4.43 -8.89
N GLU A 209 2.12 4.71 -7.68
CA GLU A 209 2.66 5.75 -6.79
C GLU A 209 4.11 5.48 -6.38
N GLY A 210 4.48 4.21 -6.20
CA GLY A 210 5.85 3.80 -5.89
C GLY A 210 6.84 4.01 -7.04
N GLN A 211 6.37 4.08 -8.29
CA GLN A 211 7.22 4.27 -9.46
C GLN A 211 7.65 5.73 -9.66
N LEU A 212 6.90 6.69 -9.12
CA LEU A 212 7.13 8.12 -9.39
C LEU A 212 8.47 8.59 -8.79
N PRO A 213 9.32 9.26 -9.58
CA PRO A 213 10.56 9.86 -9.06
C PRO A 213 10.20 10.92 -8.00
N ARG A 214 10.51 10.64 -6.74
CA ARG A 214 10.40 11.63 -5.66
C ARG A 214 11.71 12.41 -5.61
N SER A 215 11.74 13.62 -6.17
CA SER A 215 12.83 14.56 -5.95
C SER A 215 12.81 15.04 -4.50
N ARG A 216 13.97 15.05 -3.83
CA ARG A 216 14.10 15.72 -2.53
C ARG A 216 14.00 17.24 -2.75
N PRO A 217 13.35 18.00 -1.86
CA PRO A 217 13.64 19.43 -1.72
C PRO A 217 15.13 19.57 -1.37
N ASN A 218 15.85 20.44 -2.08
CA ASN A 218 17.26 20.70 -1.79
C ASN A 218 17.38 21.41 -0.43
N PRO A 219 18.06 20.84 0.58
CA PRO A 219 18.22 21.47 1.89
C PRO A 219 19.02 22.78 1.84
N GLN A 220 19.72 23.09 0.75
CA GLN A 220 20.46 24.34 0.59
C GLN A 220 19.63 25.51 0.01
N THR A 221 18.50 25.26 -0.66
CA THR A 221 17.74 26.34 -1.34
C THR A 221 16.33 26.53 -0.81
N GLY A 222 15.81 25.64 0.05
CA GLY A 222 14.46 25.75 0.60
C GLY A 222 13.34 25.75 -0.46
N SER A 223 13.66 25.54 -1.73
CA SER A 223 12.74 25.60 -2.85
C SER A 223 12.37 24.19 -3.29
N SER A 224 11.12 23.79 -3.06
CA SER A 224 10.47 22.76 -3.87
C SER A 224 10.14 23.37 -5.23
N SER A 225 11.07 23.41 -6.16
CA SER A 225 10.74 23.70 -7.55
C SER A 225 10.28 22.38 -8.19
N PRO A 226 8.97 22.17 -8.45
CA PRO A 226 8.56 21.12 -9.35
C PRO A 226 9.11 21.45 -10.73
N ASP A 227 9.65 20.46 -11.44
CA ASP A 227 9.90 20.62 -12.87
C ASP A 227 8.59 21.10 -13.53
N PRO A 228 8.63 22.13 -14.39
CA PRO A 228 7.43 22.59 -15.07
C PRO A 228 6.87 21.43 -15.91
N PRO A 229 5.55 21.18 -15.86
CA PRO A 229 4.95 20.13 -16.69
C PRO A 229 5.21 20.43 -18.17
N PRO A 230 5.34 19.39 -19.01
CA PRO A 230 5.54 19.59 -20.44
C PRO A 230 4.37 20.39 -21.04
N PRO A 231 4.63 21.26 -22.03
CA PRO A 231 3.70 22.31 -22.49
C PRO A 231 2.44 21.81 -23.22
N ASP A 232 2.22 20.51 -23.30
CA ASP A 232 1.19 19.85 -24.11
C ASP A 232 0.14 19.04 -23.31
N LEU A 233 0.18 19.07 -21.97
CA LEU A 233 -0.87 18.48 -21.13
C LEU A 233 -1.97 19.51 -20.79
N PRO A 234 -3.24 19.28 -21.18
CA PRO A 234 -4.34 20.14 -20.75
C PRO A 234 -4.47 20.09 -19.23
N GLN A 235 -4.44 21.25 -18.58
CA GLN A 235 -4.59 21.46 -17.14
C GLN A 235 -5.91 20.86 -16.59
N ARG A 236 -5.97 19.56 -16.31
CA ARG A 236 -7.00 18.84 -15.53
C ARG A 236 -6.32 17.55 -15.04
N PHE A 237 -6.04 17.29 -13.76
CA PHE A 237 -6.93 17.22 -12.61
C PHE A 237 -6.13 17.53 -11.34
N SER A 238 -6.31 18.75 -10.82
CA SER A 238 -6.12 19.02 -9.40
C SER A 238 -7.40 18.55 -8.71
N CYS A 239 -7.35 17.41 -8.01
CA CYS A 239 -8.35 17.13 -6.98
C CYS A 239 -7.93 17.88 -5.73
N GLY A 240 -8.26 19.17 -5.69
CA GLY A 240 -8.29 19.92 -4.44
C GLY A 240 -9.42 19.39 -3.57
N MET A 241 -9.08 18.96 -2.36
CA MET A 241 -9.95 19.04 -1.19
C MET A 241 -9.14 19.56 -0.01
N GLU A 242 -8.68 20.79 -0.12
CA GLU A 242 -8.59 21.69 1.03
C GLU A 242 -9.53 22.85 0.74
N GLY A 243 -10.83 22.54 0.90
CA GLY A 243 -11.79 23.57 1.21
C GLY A 243 -11.38 24.18 2.54
N GLN A 244 -11.10 25.48 2.53
CA GLN A 244 -11.19 26.32 3.71
C GLN A 244 -12.50 25.97 4.42
N ILE A 245 -12.41 25.40 5.61
CA ILE A 245 -13.53 25.40 6.55
C ILE A 245 -13.68 26.87 6.98
N PRO A 246 -14.74 27.58 6.59
CA PRO A 246 -14.99 28.89 7.19
C PRO A 246 -15.31 28.66 8.67
N ASP A 247 -14.56 29.34 9.51
CA ASP A 247 -14.71 29.37 10.96
C ASP A 247 -16.15 29.79 11.32
N PRO A 248 -17.00 28.93 11.92
CA PRO A 248 -18.40 29.26 12.17
C PRO A 248 -18.61 30.16 13.40
N MET A 249 -17.58 30.89 13.84
CA MET A 249 -17.57 31.68 15.08
C MET A 249 -17.39 33.20 14.88
N SER A 250 -17.55 33.74 13.66
CA SER A 250 -17.54 35.20 13.44
C SER A 250 -18.91 35.88 13.55
N ASP A 251 -20.00 35.12 13.48
CA ASP A 251 -21.35 35.66 13.37
C ASP A 251 -22.12 35.30 14.63
N GLY A 252 -22.05 36.17 15.65
CA GLY A 252 -22.58 35.97 17.00
C GLY A 252 -24.09 35.72 17.13
N ARG A 253 -24.59 34.59 16.61
CA ARG A 253 -25.96 34.10 16.76
C ARG A 253 -25.92 32.62 17.13
N SER A 254 -26.25 32.30 18.37
CA SER A 254 -26.41 30.92 18.84
C SER A 254 -27.69 30.29 18.27
N PRO A 255 -27.66 29.02 17.78
CA PRO A 255 -28.85 28.37 17.24
C PRO A 255 -29.58 27.44 18.24
N PHE A 256 -29.25 27.47 19.54
CA PHE A 256 -29.91 26.64 20.55
C PHE A 256 -30.89 27.45 21.41
N THR A 257 -32.14 27.55 20.93
CA THR A 257 -33.31 27.79 21.79
C THR A 257 -34.33 26.69 21.53
N HIS A 258 -34.46 25.77 22.47
CA HIS A 258 -35.57 24.81 22.52
C HIS A 258 -36.86 25.53 22.95
N PRO A 259 -38.02 25.24 22.36
CA PRO A 259 -39.30 25.47 23.02
C PRO A 259 -39.68 24.25 23.89
N ALA A 260 -40.31 24.56 25.02
CA ALA A 260 -40.87 23.65 26.03
C ALA A 260 -42.15 22.96 25.56
#